data_AF-A0A498DZ19-F1
#
_entry.id   AF-A0A498DZ19-F1
#
_cell.length_a   1.000
_cell.length_b   1.000
_cell.length_c   1.000
_cell.angle_alpha   90.00
_cell.angle_beta   90.00
_cell.angle_gamma   90.00
#
_symmetry.space_group_name_H-M   'P 1'
#
loop_
_entity.id
_entity.type
_entity.pdbx_description
1 polymer ?
#
loop_
_entity_poly.entity_id
_entity_poly.type
_entity_poly.pdbx_seq_one_letter_code
_entity_poly.pdbx_strand_id
1 'polypeptide(L)' 'MDSAVLLDLLGNENRRRILRLLATKPCYVTEISEYLDVSPKAVIDHLR' A
#
# COMPACT_ATOMS: atom_id res chain seq x y z
N MET A 1 -8.89 -12.00 -17.92
CA MET A 1 -9.18 -11.68 -16.50
C MET A 1 -7.83 -11.69 -15.79
N ASP A 2 -7.01 -10.65 -15.97
CA ASP A 2 -5.57 -10.75 -15.65
C ASP A 2 -5.02 -9.51 -14.96
N SER A 3 -5.73 -8.39 -15.02
CA SER A 3 -5.37 -7.17 -14.30
C SER A 3 -5.57 -7.31 -12.80
N ALA A 4 -6.63 -8.00 -12.34
CA ALA A 4 -6.89 -8.19 -10.92
C ALA A 4 -5.76 -8.97 -10.22
N VAL A 5 -5.22 -10.03 -10.84
CA VAL A 5 -4.14 -10.84 -10.24
C VAL A 5 -2.82 -10.07 -10.22
N LEU A 6 -2.52 -9.28 -11.26
CA LEU A 6 -1.34 -8.42 -11.28
C LEU A 6 -1.45 -7.29 -10.23
N LEU A 7 -2.64 -6.69 -10.10
CA LEU A 7 -2.95 -5.70 -9.07
C LEU A 7 -2.99 -6.31 -7.67
N ASP A 8 -3.37 -7.58 -7.51
CA ASP A 8 -3.39 -8.25 -6.22
C ASP A 8 -1.97 -8.69 -5.83
N LEU A 9 -1.12 -9.05 -6.79
CA LEU A 9 0.30 -9.31 -6.57
C LEU A 9 1.05 -8.01 -6.17
N LEU A 10 0.80 -6.91 -6.88
CA LEU A 10 1.32 -5.57 -6.53
C LEU A 10 0.70 -5.04 -5.23
N GLY A 11 -0.60 -5.26 -5.03
CA GLY A 11 -1.37 -4.82 -3.87
C GLY A 11 -0.99 -5.56 -2.60
N ASN A 12 -0.63 -6.84 -2.68
CA ASN A 12 -0.14 -7.63 -1.55
C ASN A 12 1.32 -7.26 -1.19
N GLU A 13 2.14 -6.91 -2.19
CA GLU A 13 3.45 -6.33 -1.91
C GLU A 13 3.32 -4.96 -1.22
N ASN A 14 2.46 -4.08 -1.73
CA ASN A 14 2.20 -2.78 -1.13
C ASN A 14 1.63 -2.93 0.28
N ARG A 15 0.65 -3.80 0.50
CA ARG A 15 0.10 -4.07 1.84
C ARG A 15 1.17 -4.53 2.82
N ARG A 16 2.07 -5.43 2.42
CA ARG A 16 3.20 -5.86 3.25
C ARG A 16 4.16 -4.72 3.56
N ARG A 17 4.47 -3.87 2.57
CA ARG A 17 5.33 -2.69 2.77
C ARG A 17 4.68 -1.65 3.70
N ILE A 18 3.38 -1.38 3.54
CA ILE A 18 2.58 -0.50 4.42
C ILE A 18 2.67 -0.98 5.86
N LEU A 19 2.38 -2.27 6.10
CA LEU A 19 2.42 -2.84 7.45
C LEU A 19 3.84 -2.84 8.04
N ARG A 20 4.88 -3.07 7.24
CA ARG A 20 6.28 -2.95 7.69
C ARG A 20 6.65 -1.52 8.07
N LEU A 21 6.23 -0.53 7.29
CA LEU A 21 6.43 0.90 7.58
C LEU A 21 5.76 1.26 8.91
N LEU A 22 4.48 0.90 9.07
CA LEU A 22 3.71 1.15 10.29
C LEU A 22 4.25 0.40 11.51
N ALA A 23 4.82 -0.79 11.33
CA ALA A 23 5.47 -1.54 12.40
C ALA A 23 6.79 -0.90 12.86
N THR A 24 7.45 -0.13 11.99
CA THR A 24 8.73 0.55 12.31
C THR A 24 8.48 1.91 12.94
N LYS A 25 7.50 2.66 12.43
CA LYS A 25 7.07 3.96 12.98
C LYS A 25 5.64 4.28 12.57
N PRO A 26 4.88 5.05 13.38
CA PRO A 26 3.63 5.64 12.89
C PRO A 26 3.94 6.57 11.70
N CYS A 27 3.23 6.36 10.59
CA CYS A 27 3.34 7.13 9.36
C CYS A 27 1.95 7.57 8.90
N TYR A 28 1.88 8.77 8.32
CA TYR A 28 0.66 9.26 7.68
C TYR A 28 0.46 8.61 6.31
N VAL A 29 -0.80 8.52 5.88
CA VAL A 29 -1.20 7.95 4.58
C VAL A 29 -0.51 8.68 3.41
N THR A 30 -0.29 9.99 3.53
CA THR A 30 0.43 10.80 2.53
C THR A 30 1.89 10.40 2.39
N GLU A 31 2.59 10.15 3.51
CA GLU A 31 3.97 9.68 3.49
C GLU A 31 4.05 8.29 2.84
N ILE A 32 3.11 7.40 3.16
CA ILE A 32 3.06 6.05 2.60
C ILE A 32 2.80 6.09 1.09
N SER A 33 1.93 7.00 0.62
CA SER A 33 1.69 7.18 -0.82
C SER A 33 2.93 7.67 -1.55
N GLU A 34 3.70 8.58 -0.97
CA GLU A 34 4.95 9.05 -1.57
C GLU A 34 6.03 7.96 -1.59
N TYR A 35 6.14 7.18 -0.51
CA TYR A 35 7.13 6.10 -0.40
C TYR A 35 6.87 4.92 -1.35
N LEU A 36 5.61 4.63 -1.62
CA LEU A 36 5.20 3.47 -2.42
C LEU A 36 4.80 3.85 -3.85
N ASP A 37 4.84 5.14 -4.21
CA ASP A 37 4.39 5.70 -5.49
C ASP A 37 2.98 5.22 -5.87
N VAL A 38 2.08 5.21 -4.87
CA VAL A 38 0.68 4.79 -5.02
C VAL A 38 -0.24 5.90 -4.54
N SER A 39 -1.44 5.97 -5.11
CA SER A 39 -2.42 6.97 -4.68
C SER A 39 -2.79 6.82 -3.19
N PRO A 40 -3.02 7.93 -2.45
CA PRO A 40 -3.50 7.88 -1.06
C PRO A 40 -4.77 7.03 -0.90
N LYS A 41 -5.64 7.04 -1.93
CA LYS A 41 -6.85 6.22 -1.96
C LYS A 41 -6.54 4.72 -1.94
N ALA A 42 -5.54 4.28 -2.71
CA ALA A 42 -5.09 2.89 -2.70
C ALA A 42 -4.51 2.48 -1.34
N VAL A 43 -3.77 3.38 -0.68
CA VAL A 43 -3.27 3.14 0.68
C VAL A 43 -4.43 2.96 1.67
N ILE A 44 -5.45 3.81 1.62
CA ILE A 44 -6.64 3.69 2.47
C ILE A 44 -7.38 2.39 2.19
N ASP A 45 -7.56 2.02 0.92
CA ASP A 45 -8.19 0.76 0.53
C ASP A 45 -7.39 -0.46 1.02
N HIS A 46 -6.05 -0.39 1.06
CA HIS A 46 -5.19 -1.44 1.60
C HIS A 46 -5.20 -1.53 3.14
N LEU A 47 -5.51 -0.42 3.82
CA LEU A 47 -5.65 -0.36 5.28
C LEU A 47 -7.03 -0.78 5.78
N ARG A 48 -8.01 -0.85 4.88
CA ARG A 48 -9.39 -1.22 5.20
C ARG A 48 -9.59 -2.72 5.39
#